data_AF-A0A7Y6AJ98-F1
#
_entry.id   AF-A0A7Y6AJ98-F1
#
_cell.length_a   1.000
_cell.length_b   1.000
_cell.length_c   1.000
_cell.angle_alpha   90.00
_cell.angle_beta   90.00
_cell.angle_gamma   90.00
#
_symmetry.space_group_name_H-M   'P 1'
#
loop_
_entity.id
_entity.type
_entity.pdbx_description
1 polymer ?
#
loop_
_entity_poly.entity_id
_entity_poly.type
_entity_poly.pdbx_seq_one_letter_code
_entity_poly.pdbx_strand_id
1 'polypeptide(L)' 'HGLPVLSGGGALGNGRMHGIPQMLECYLQLSGRAGDRQRERAAVGLACHSSPHYGGAVIYTSD' A
#
# COMPACT_ATOMS: atom_id res chain seq x y z
N HIS A 1 7.81 -10.23 15.05
CA HIS A 1 7.99 -9.59 13.73
C HIS A 1 7.03 -8.42 13.61
N GLY A 2 7.46 -7.30 13.01
CA GLY A 2 6.59 -6.15 12.76
C GLY A 2 5.69 -6.35 11.54
N LEU A 3 4.61 -5.58 11.45
CA LEU A 3 3.74 -5.55 10.27
C LEU A 3 4.46 -4.84 9.11
N PRO A 4 4.41 -5.37 7.87
CA PRO A 4 4.96 -4.71 6.71
C PRO A 4 4.08 -3.50 6.34
N VAL A 5 4.47 -2.31 6.80
CA VAL A 5 3.74 -1.07 6.55
C VAL A 5 4.56 -0.13 5.68
N LEU A 6 3.88 0.54 4.75
CA LEU A 6 4.47 1.60 3.91
C LEU A 6 5.73 1.14 3.16
N SER A 7 5.75 -0.10 2.64
CA SER A 7 6.89 -0.64 1.88
C SER A 7 7.24 0.25 0.69
N GLY A 8 6.26 0.88 0.04
CA GLY A 8 6.48 1.89 -1.01
C GLY A 8 7.02 3.24 -0.53
N GLY A 9 7.42 3.38 0.73
CA GLY A 9 7.96 4.62 1.33
C GLY A 9 6.90 5.56 1.91
N GLY A 10 5.62 5.30 1.68
CA GLY A 10 4.51 6.12 2.19
C GLY A 10 4.61 7.59 1.75
N ALA A 11 4.04 8.49 2.56
CA ALA A 11 4.02 9.92 2.25
C ALA A 11 5.42 10.58 2.24
N LEU A 12 6.38 10.02 2.98
CA LEU A 12 7.73 10.56 3.11
C LEU A 12 8.65 10.12 1.96
N GLY A 13 8.50 8.88 1.47
CA GLY A 13 9.33 8.34 0.39
C GLY A 13 8.72 8.48 -1.01
N ASN A 14 7.39 8.43 -1.15
CA ASN A 14 6.69 8.40 -2.44
C ASN A 14 5.89 9.69 -2.71
N GLY A 15 5.94 10.64 -1.79
CA GLY A 15 5.17 11.89 -1.86
C GLY A 15 3.70 11.75 -1.42
N ARG A 16 3.00 12.88 -1.42
CA ARG A 16 1.63 13.01 -0.90
C ARG A 16 0.63 13.18 -2.05
N MET A 17 -0.09 12.11 -2.36
CA MET A 17 -1.18 12.12 -3.36
C MET A 17 -2.45 11.46 -2.79
N HIS A 18 -2.96 11.96 -1.67
CA HIS A 18 -4.25 11.55 -1.07
C HIS A 18 -4.54 10.03 -1.00
N GLY A 19 -3.53 9.20 -0.74
CA GLY A 19 -3.70 7.74 -0.63
C GLY A 19 -3.34 6.93 -1.87
N ILE A 20 -3.15 7.59 -3.03
CA ILE A 20 -2.78 6.90 -4.28
C ILE A 20 -1.52 6.04 -4.12
N PRO A 21 -0.43 6.49 -3.45
CA PRO A 21 0.76 5.65 -3.30
C PRO A 21 0.49 4.37 -2.48
N GLN A 22 -0.42 4.43 -1.50
CA GLN A 22 -0.80 3.28 -0.67
C GLN A 22 -1.59 2.25 -1.49
N MET A 23 -2.52 2.72 -2.33
CA MET A 23 -3.29 1.86 -3.22
C MET A 23 -2.39 1.22 -4.28
N LEU A 24 -1.51 2.01 -4.89
CA LEU A 24 -0.56 1.53 -5.90
C LEU A 24 0.39 0.49 -5.31
N GLU A 25 0.94 0.71 -4.12
CA GLU A 25 1.82 -0.27 -3.48
C GLU A 25 1.06 -1.57 -3.15
N CYS A 26 -0.18 -1.51 -2.67
CA CYS A 26 -1.00 -2.71 -2.46
C CYS A 26 -1.18 -3.48 -3.78
N TYR A 27 -1.52 -2.78 -4.87
CA TYR A 27 -1.61 -3.40 -6.19
C TYR A 27 -0.29 -4.04 -6.64
N LEU A 28 0.83 -3.33 -6.51
CA LEU A 28 2.14 -3.85 -6.94
C LEU A 28 2.54 -5.08 -6.13
N GLN A 29 2.29 -5.10 -4.82
CA GLN A 29 2.59 -6.25 -3.98
C GLN A 29 1.73 -7.46 -4.37
N LEU A 30 0.43 -7.26 -4.53
CA LEU A 30 -0.53 -8.33 -4.85
C LEU A 30 -0.39 -8.84 -6.29
N SER A 31 0.05 -7.99 -7.22
CA SER A 31 0.27 -8.37 -8.63
C SER A 31 1.68 -8.92 -8.91
N GLY A 32 2.54 -9.02 -7.90
CA GLY A 32 3.92 -9.51 -8.06
C GLY A 32 4.85 -8.53 -8.78
N ARG A 33 4.55 -7.23 -8.72
CA ARG A 33 5.25 -6.16 -9.47
C ARG A 33 5.96 -5.15 -8.58
N ALA A 34 6.19 -5.46 -7.30
CA ALA A 34 6.82 -4.53 -6.37
C ALA A 34 8.37 -4.51 -6.40
N GLY A 35 8.99 -5.24 -7.34
CA GLY A 35 10.45 -5.28 -7.52
C GLY A 35 11.17 -5.78 -6.26
N ASP A 36 12.27 -5.13 -5.88
CA ASP A 36 13.07 -5.51 -4.69
C ASP A 36 12.28 -5.47 -3.38
N ARG A 37 11.14 -4.77 -3.35
CA ARG A 37 10.27 -4.67 -2.18
C ARG A 37 9.23 -5.80 -2.12
N GLN A 38 9.20 -6.68 -3.11
CA GLN A 38 8.20 -7.73 -3.23
C GLN A 38 8.18 -8.62 -1.99
N ARG A 39 6.98 -8.85 -1.49
CA ARG A 39 6.73 -9.79 -0.40
C ARG A 39 6.35 -11.14 -0.99
N GLU A 40 6.96 -12.20 -0.47
CA GLU A 40 6.81 -13.56 -0.99
C GLU A 40 5.38 -14.09 -0.96
N ARG A 41 4.54 -13.61 -0.03
CA ARG A 41 3.20 -14.17 0.24
C ARG A 41 2.15 -13.09 0.48
N ALA A 42 2.24 -11.96 -0.21
CA ALA A 42 1.20 -10.94 -0.13
C ALA A 42 -0.06 -11.44 -0.84
N ALA A 43 -1.12 -11.69 -0.09
CA ALA A 43 -2.46 -12.05 -0.62
C ALA A 43 -3.53 -11.01 -0.27
N VAL A 44 -3.29 -10.21 0.78
CA VAL A 44 -4.18 -9.15 1.23
C VAL A 44 -3.38 -7.86 1.46
N GLY A 45 -3.90 -6.74 0.96
CA GLY A 45 -3.33 -5.41 1.16
C GLY A 45 -4.36 -4.44 1.73
N LEU A 46 -3.95 -3.58 2.66
CA LEU A 46 -4.79 -2.54 3.24
C LEU A 46 -4.22 -1.17 2.89
N ALA A 47 -4.98 -0.38 2.12
CA ALA A 47 -4.65 1.00 1.82
C ALA A 47 -5.51 1.94 2.66
N CYS A 48 -4.88 2.70 3.56
CA CYS A 48 -5.53 3.78 4.29
C CYS A 48 -5.18 5.13 3.66
N HIS A 49 -6.18 6.00 3.52
CA HIS A 49 -5.99 7.34 3.00
C HIS A 49 -6.72 8.37 3.85
N SER A 50 -6.20 9.59 3.85
CA SER A 50 -6.84 10.71 4.51
C SER A 50 -6.62 12.02 3.75
N SER A 51 -7.62 12.88 3.90
CA SER A 51 -7.67 14.30 3.60
C SER A 51 -8.09 15.01 4.90
N PRO A 52 -8.05 16.34 5.00
CA PRO A 52 -8.33 17.06 6.24
C PRO A 52 -9.65 16.69 6.94
N HIS A 53 -10.68 16.29 6.17
CA HIS A 53 -12.02 15.98 6.70
C HIS A 53 -12.57 14.61 6.30
N TYR A 54 -11.91 13.91 5.38
CA TYR A 54 -12.34 12.60 4.90
C TYR A 54 -11.20 11.61 4.99
N GLY A 55 -11.50 10.38 5.37
CA GLY A 55 -10.55 9.29 5.35
C GLY A 55 -11.27 7.98 5.04
N GLY A 56 -10.49 6.97 4.68
CA GLY A 56 -11.04 5.67 4.37
C GLY A 56 -9.97 4.61 4.28
N ALA A 57 -10.45 3.37 4.27
CA ALA A 57 -9.63 2.18 4.14
C ALA A 57 -10.19 1.31 3.02
N VAL A 58 -9.31 0.75 2.20
CA VAL A 58 -9.65 -0.18 1.12
C VAL A 58 -8.83 -1.45 1.31
N ILE A 59 -9.51 -2.59 1.29
CA ILE A 59 -8.87 -3.91 1.28
C ILE A 59 -8.80 -4.39 -0.16
N TYR A 60 -7.61 -4.83 -0.58
CA TYR A 60 -7.35 -5.52 -1.82
C TYR A 60 -7.04 -6.98 -1.52
N THR A 61 -7.54 -7.89 -2.36
CA THR A 61 -7.22 -9.32 -2.31
C THR A 61 -6.78 -9.80 -3.70
N SER A 62 -5.94 -10.83 -3.74
CA SER A 62 -5.52 -11.52 -4.97
C SER A 62 -6.03 -12.96 -5.06
N ASP A 63 -6.95 -13.36 -4.17
CA ASP A 63 -7.75 -14.57 -4.33
C ASP A 63 -8.69 -14.50 -5.55
#